data_AF-A0A2V7DWD6-F1
#
_entry.id   AF-A0A2V7DWD6-F1
#
_cell.length_a   1.000
_cell.length_b   1.000
_cell.length_c   1.000
_cell.angle_alpha   90.00
_cell.angle_beta   90.00
_cell.angle_gamma   90.00
#
_symmetry.space_group_name_H-M   'P 1'
#
loop_
_entity.id
_entity.type
_entity.pdbx_description
1 polymer ?
#
loop_
_entity_poly.entity_id
_entity_poly.type
_entity_poly.pdbx_seq_one_letter_code
_entity_poly.pdbx_strand_id
1 'polypeptide(L)' 'MKTTLRPLHDRVLVKRLDEQDEKHGSLIIPDTAKEKPQEGTIIAVGTGKVTDDG' A
#
# COMPACT_ATOMS: atom_id res chain seq x y z
N MET A 1 3.16 17.21 -12.53
CA MET A 1 3.10 17.93 -11.23
C MET A 1 3.30 16.90 -10.13
N LYS A 2 4.39 16.99 -9.36
CA LYS A 2 4.65 16.08 -8.24
C LYS A 2 3.78 16.52 -7.07
N THR A 3 2.59 15.93 -6.94
CA THR A 3 1.69 16.21 -5.83
C THR A 3 2.30 15.59 -4.57
N THR A 4 3.00 16.40 -3.79
CA THR A 4 3.60 15.97 -2.51
C THR A 4 2.48 15.73 -1.51
N LEU A 5 2.02 14.48 -1.41
CA LEU A 5 1.02 14.07 -0.42
C LEU A 5 1.73 13.76 0.90
N ARG A 6 1.54 14.63 1.91
CA ARG A 6 2.09 14.45 3.26
C ARG A 6 1.02 13.86 4.18
N PRO A 7 1.21 12.64 4.73
CA PRO A 7 0.32 12.10 5.75
C PRO A 7 0.38 12.96 7.02
N LEU A 8 -0.76 13.13 7.69
CA LEU A 8 -0.86 13.83 8.98
C LEU A 8 -0.93 12.81 10.12
N HIS A 9 -0.39 13.19 11.28
CA HIS A 9 -0.37 12.37 12.50
C HIS A 9 0.30 11.00 12.28
N ASP A 10 -0.31 9.91 12.72
CA ASP A 10 0.24 8.54 12.62
C ASP A 10 0.04 7.89 11.24
N ARG A 11 -0.69 8.57 10.34
CA ARG A 11 -1.10 7.96 9.07
C ARG A 11 0.09 7.66 8.17
N VAL A 12 -0.05 6.57 7.41
CA VAL A 12 0.99 6.10 6.49
C VAL A 12 0.44 6.05 5.07
N LEU A 13 1.21 6.56 4.11
CA LEU A 13 0.88 6.42 2.70
C LEU A 13 1.53 5.14 2.17
N VAL A 14 0.68 4.19 1.77
CA VAL A 14 1.10 2.90 1.22
C VAL A 14 0.73 2.86 -0.25
N LYS A 15 1.68 2.45 -1.09
CA LYS A 15 1.41 2.03 -2.46
C LYS A 15 1.31 0.52 -2.48
N ARG A 16 0.15 0.00 -2.91
CA ARG A 16 -0.03 -1.44 -3.11
C ARG A 16 1.01 -1.93 -4.11
N LEU A 17 1.61 -3.08 -3.82
CA LEU A 17 2.43 -3.77 -4.80
C LEU A 17 1.50 -4.24 -5.92
N ASP A 18 2.00 -4.19 -7.15
CA ASP A 18 1.29 -4.76 -8.30
C ASP A 18 1.18 -6.28 -8.05
N GLU A 19 -0.04 -6.83 -8.17
CA GLU A 19 -0.25 -8.28 -8.07
C GLU A 19 0.63 -8.95 -9.12
N GLN A 20 1.50 -9.87 -8.68
CA GLN A 20 2.13 -10.76 -9.64
C GLN A 20 1.03 -11.64 -10.23
N ASP A 21 0.88 -11.61 -11.55
CA ASP A 21 0.08 -12.58 -12.26
C ASP A 21 0.71 -13.96 -12.06
N GLU A 22 0.31 -14.64 -11.00
CA GLU A 22 0.77 -15.99 -10.68
C GLU A 22 0.23 -16.94 -11.75
N LYS A 23 1.00 -17.10 -12.82
CA LYS A 23 0.80 -18.17 -13.80
C LYS A 23 1.29 -19.48 -13.19
N HIS A 24 0.42 -20.20 -12.50
CA HIS A 24 0.67 -21.60 -12.19
C HIS A 24 0.43 -22.44 -13.47
N GLY A 25 1.47 -22.60 -14.27
CA GLY A 25 1.43 -23.41 -15.50
C GLY A 25 0.65 -22.75 -16.64
N SER A 26 -0.34 -23.47 -17.20
CA SER A 26 -1.16 -22.99 -18.34
C SER A 26 -2.50 -22.35 -17.94
N LEU A 27 -2.82 -22.26 -16.64
CA LEU A 27 -4.07 -21.70 -16.16
C LEU A 27 -3.86 -20.23 -15.75
N ILE A 28 -4.51 -19.31 -16.48
CA ILE A 28 -4.58 -17.90 -16.09
C ILE A 28 -5.68 -17.79 -15.05
N ILE A 29 -5.34 -17.42 -13.82
CA ILE A 29 -6.31 -17.05 -12.80
C ILE A 29 -6.85 -15.67 -13.17
N PRO A 30 -8.15 -15.52 -13.51
CA PRO A 30 -8.73 -14.22 -13.79
C PRO A 30 -8.80 -13.37 -12.52
N ASP A 31 -8.70 -12.05 -12.70
CA ASP A 31 -8.60 -11.05 -11.61
C ASP A 31 -9.77 -11.08 -10.60
N THR A 32 -10.88 -11.74 -10.94
CA THR A 32 -12.04 -11.91 -10.04
C THR A 32 -11.81 -12.92 -8.91
N ALA A 33 -10.83 -13.81 -9.04
CA ALA A 33 -10.46 -14.81 -8.02
C ALA A 33 -9.18 -14.46 -7.25
N LYS A 34 -8.51 -13.35 -7.61
CA LYS A 34 -7.31 -12.89 -6.91
C LYS A 34 -7.71 -12.08 -5.68
N GLU A 35 -7.19 -12.46 -4.52
CA GLU A 35 -7.33 -11.67 -3.31
C GLU A 35 -6.45 -10.43 -3.40
N LYS A 36 -7.01 -9.26 -3.07
CA LYS A 36 -6.28 -8.00 -3.07
C LYS A 36 -5.01 -8.13 -2.21
N PRO A 37 -3.82 -7.78 -2.71
CA PRO A 37 -2.59 -7.87 -1.95
C PRO A 37 -2.71 -6.95 -0.76
N GLN A 38 -2.55 -7.53 0.43
CA GLN A 38 -2.48 -6.78 1.68
C GLN A 38 -1.10 -6.15 1.87
N GLU A 39 -0.13 -6.53 1.02
CA GLU A 39 1.23 -6.03 1.03
C GLU A 39 1.41 -4.80 0.13
N GLY A 40 2.22 -3.86 0.61
CA GLY A 40 2.48 -2.61 -0.06
C GLY A 40 3.73 -1.93 0.46
N THR A 41 4.34 -1.09 -0.37
CA THR A 41 5.52 -0.31 0.02
C THR A 41 5.08 1.02 0.62
N ILE A 42 5.67 1.39 1.75
CA ILE A 42 5.46 2.68 2.40
C ILE A 42 6.19 3.77 1.61
N ILE A 43 5.46 4.80 1.18
CA ILE A 43 6.01 5.94 0.42
C ILE A 43 6.21 7.16 1.33
N ALA A 44 5.36 7.33 2.34
CA ALA A 44 5.48 8.43 3.30
C ALA A 44 4.89 8.04 4.65
N VAL A 45 5.52 8.54 5.72
CA VAL A 45 5.05 8.43 7.11
C VAL A 45 4.65 9.81 7.61
N GLY A 46 3.60 9.88 8.42
CA GLY A 46 3.22 11.10 9.13
C GLY A 46 4.16 11.39 10.30
N THR A 47 3.98 12.54 10.93
CA THR A 47 4.82 13.04 12.04
C THR A 47 4.64 12.25 13.36
N GLY A 48 3.75 11.27 13.39
CA GLY A 48 3.45 10.46 14.57
C GLY A 48 2.28 10.99 15.38
N LYS A 49 1.79 10.17 16.32
CA LYS A 49 0.79 10.57 17.31
C LYS A 49 1.46 11.47 18.33
N VAL A 50 0.90 12.66 18.56
CA VAL A 50 1.31 13.52 19.66
C VAL A 50 0.83 12.84 20.94
N THR A 51 1.77 12.51 21.82
CA THR A 51 1.46 12.03 23.16
C THR A 51 1.04 13.20 24.04
N ASP A 52 0.31 12.94 25.12
CA ASP A 52 -0.16 14.01 26.01
C ASP A 52 1.01 14.82 26.64
N ASP A 53 2.22 14.24 26.63
CA ASP A 53 3.47 14.85 27.09
C ASP A 53 4.22 15.67 26.02
N GLY A 54 3.69 15.78 24.80
CA GLY A 54 4.29 16.52 23.67
C GLY A 54 5.17 15.67 22.77
#